data_AF-A0A7V9J2W2-F1
#
_entry.id   AF-A0A7V9J2W2-F1
#
_cell.length_a   1.000
_cell.length_b   1.000
_cell.length_c   1.000
_cell.angle_alpha   90.00
_cell.angle_beta   90.00
_cell.angle_gamma   90.00
#
_symmetry.space_group_name_H-M   'P 1'
#
loop_
_entity.id
_entity.type
_entity.pdbx_description
1 polymer ?
#
loop_
_entity_poly.entity_id
_entity_poly.type
_entity_poly.pdbx_seq_one_letter_code
_entity_poly.pdbx_strand_id
1 'polypeptide(L)'
;MANPKLEVHNSSATIAQNSDWQEDARASIITETFPAPAPNDEREAALFLTLLPGAYTILASSEDGAEGVVLTEVYDAEVSP
;
A
#
# COMPACT_ATOMS: atom_id res chain seq x y z
N MET A 1 -0.51 -14.03 13.26
CA MET A 1 0.23 -13.72 12.01
C MET A 1 0.30 -12.21 11.92
N ALA A 2 1.34 -11.66 11.28
CA ALA A 2 1.52 -10.22 11.19
C ALA A 2 0.38 -9.56 10.41
N ASN A 3 -0.04 -8.35 10.81
CA ASN A 3 -0.98 -7.50 10.09
C ASN A 3 -0.29 -6.15 9.79
N PRO A 4 0.52 -6.06 8.73
CA PRO A 4 1.20 -4.82 8.37
C PRO A 4 0.20 -3.73 7.97
N LYS A 5 0.46 -2.51 8.40
CA LYS A 5 -0.28 -1.31 8.00
C LYS A 5 0.64 -0.38 7.23
N LEU A 6 0.15 0.13 6.10
CA LEU A 6 0.79 1.21 5.35
C LEU A 6 0.05 2.52 5.58
N GLU A 7 0.81 3.59 5.74
CA GLU A 7 0.32 4.96 5.67
C GLU A 7 1.19 5.78 4.71
N VAL A 8 0.54 6.58 3.88
CA VAL A 8 1.22 7.49 2.95
C VAL A 8 0.96 8.92 3.40
N HIS A 9 2.05 9.67 3.60
CA HIS A 9 2.03 11.04 4.10
C HIS A 9 2.58 11.99 3.04
N ASN A 10 1.95 13.16 2.92
CA ASN A 10 2.53 14.32 2.25
C ASN A 10 3.14 15.28 3.30
N SER A 11 3.51 16.50 2.90
CA SER A 11 4.10 17.49 3.81
C SER A 11 3.18 17.97 4.95
N SER A 12 1.89 17.66 4.90
CA SER A 12 0.87 18.19 5.81
C SER A 12 0.03 17.14 6.54
N ALA A 13 -0.18 15.96 5.94
CA ALA A 13 -1.14 14.97 6.43
C ALA A 13 -0.92 13.57 5.85
N THR A 14 -1.53 12.58 6.51
CA THR A 14 -1.82 11.27 5.93
C THR A 14 -2.83 11.43 4.79
N ILE A 15 -2.50 10.88 3.62
CA ILE A 15 -3.35 10.94 2.42
C ILE A 15 -3.93 9.59 2.02
N ALA A 16 -3.35 8.49 2.51
CA ALA A 16 -3.85 7.14 2.31
C ALA A 16 -3.35 6.23 3.44
N GLN A 17 -4.13 5.19 3.74
CA GLN A 17 -3.72 4.12 4.64
C GLN A 17 -4.44 2.82 4.27
N ASN A 18 -3.80 1.68 4.52
CA ASN A 18 -4.41 0.37 4.32
C ASN A 18 -3.73 -0.68 5.22
N SER A 19 -4.50 -1.61 5.78
CA SER A 19 -4.06 -2.81 6.51
C SER A 19 -4.47 -4.09 5.78
N ASP A 20 -5.63 -4.06 5.14
CA ASP A 20 -6.21 -5.18 4.40
C ASP A 20 -6.50 -4.73 2.97
N TRP A 21 -5.65 -5.15 2.03
CA TRP A 21 -5.63 -4.59 0.67
C TRP A 21 -6.92 -4.84 -0.12
N GLN A 22 -7.62 -5.94 0.16
CA GLN A 22 -8.82 -6.33 -0.57
C GLN A 22 -10.04 -5.43 -0.28
N GLU A 23 -10.02 -4.74 0.86
CA GLU A 23 -11.08 -3.82 1.26
C GLU A 23 -10.93 -2.42 0.61
N ASP A 24 -9.82 -2.17 -0.09
CA ASP A 24 -9.63 -0.93 -0.83
C ASP A 24 -10.50 -0.88 -2.09
N ALA A 25 -11.14 0.27 -2.34
CA ALA A 25 -11.99 0.47 -3.52
C ALA A 25 -11.24 0.27 -4.86
N ARG A 26 -9.91 0.32 -4.86
CA ARG A 26 -9.03 0.14 -6.03
C ARG A 26 -8.32 -1.20 -6.03
N ALA A 27 -8.67 -2.14 -5.15
CA ALA A 27 -8.06 -3.47 -5.07
C ALA A 27 -8.14 -4.23 -6.41
N SER A 28 -9.22 -4.07 -7.17
CA SER A 28 -9.38 -4.71 -8.49
C SER A 28 -8.32 -4.25 -9.51
N ILE A 29 -7.81 -3.02 -9.41
CA ILE A 29 -6.74 -2.55 -10.30
C ILE A 29 -5.44 -3.31 -10.02
N ILE A 30 -5.16 -3.59 -8.74
CA ILE A 30 -4.00 -4.37 -8.33
C ILE A 30 -4.12 -5.80 -8.88
N THR A 31 -5.28 -6.45 -8.77
CA THR A 31 -5.43 -7.83 -9.26
C THR A 31 -5.54 -7.95 -10.78
N GLU A 32 -6.19 -7.01 -11.45
CA GLU A 32 -6.48 -7.11 -12.89
C GLU A 32 -5.40 -6.48 -13.77
N THR A 33 -4.77 -5.39 -13.31
CA THR A 33 -3.80 -4.62 -14.12
C THR A 33 -2.36 -4.86 -13.67
N PHE A 34 -2.13 -5.00 -12.36
CA PHE A 34 -0.80 -5.20 -11.77
C PHE A 34 -0.74 -6.46 -10.90
N PRO A 35 -1.03 -7.66 -11.45
CA PRO A 35 -1.18 -8.88 -10.64
C PRO A 35 0.12 -9.33 -9.98
N ALA A 36 1.28 -8.94 -10.51
CA ALA A 36 2.58 -9.34 -9.97
C ALA A 36 2.84 -8.83 -8.53
N PRO A 37 2.60 -7.54 -8.22
CA PRO A 37 2.69 -7.02 -6.84
C PRO A 37 1.45 -7.30 -5.96
N ALA A 38 0.45 -8.06 -6.43
CA ALA A 38 -0.73 -8.35 -5.62
C ALA A 38 -0.34 -9.20 -4.39
N PRO A 39 -0.67 -8.76 -3.16
CA PRO A 39 -0.37 -9.55 -1.96
C PRO A 39 -1.16 -10.87 -1.93
N ASN A 40 -0.62 -11.88 -1.24
CA ASN A 40 -1.22 -13.21 -1.22
C ASN A 40 -2.06 -13.47 0.05
N ASP A 41 -1.77 -12.77 1.14
CA ASP A 41 -2.57 -12.80 2.37
C ASP A 41 -3.56 -11.62 2.35
N GLU A 42 -4.78 -11.84 2.82
CA GLU A 42 -5.82 -10.81 2.88
C GLU A 42 -5.49 -9.70 3.89
N ARG A 43 -4.64 -10.00 4.89
CA ARG A 43 -4.17 -9.07 5.93
C ARG A 43 -2.87 -8.38 5.57
N GLU A 44 -2.46 -8.43 4.30
CA GLU A 44 -1.36 -7.61 3.81
C GLU A 44 -1.89 -6.26 3.35
N ALA A 45 -1.04 -5.23 3.46
CA ALA A 45 -1.40 -3.89 3.01
C ALA A 45 -0.88 -3.63 1.59
N ALA A 46 -1.74 -3.06 0.74
CA ALA A 46 -1.36 -2.51 -0.56
C ALA A 46 -2.24 -1.32 -0.92
N LEU A 47 -1.68 -0.38 -1.67
CA LEU A 47 -2.35 0.85 -2.08
C LEU A 47 -2.05 1.13 -3.55
N PHE A 48 -3.09 1.43 -4.33
CA PHE A 48 -2.94 2.01 -5.67
C PHE A 48 -3.28 3.50 -5.61
N LEU A 49 -2.29 4.36 -5.84
CA LEU A 49 -2.45 5.80 -5.70
C LEU A 49 -2.09 6.53 -7.00
N THR A 50 -2.83 7.60 -7.28
CA THR A 50 -2.45 8.59 -8.28
C THR A 50 -1.97 9.83 -7.53
N LEU A 51 -0.68 10.11 -7.61
CA LEU A 51 -0.04 11.17 -6.85
C LEU A 51 0.32 12.34 -7.77
N LEU A 52 0.17 13.57 -7.25
CA LEU A 52 0.75 14.74 -7.92
C LEU A 52 2.27 14.72 -7.73
N PRO A 53 3.04 15.41 -8.59
CA PRO A 53 4.48 15.54 -8.39
C PRO A 53 4.81 16.14 -7.02
N GLY A 54 5.65 15.47 -6.26
CA GLY A 54 6.02 15.88 -4.91
C GLY A 54 6.73 14.79 -4.12
N ALA A 55 7.15 15.13 -2.91
CA ALA A 55 7.73 14.18 -1.97
C ALA A 55 6.64 13.58 -1.07
N TYR A 56 6.71 12.26 -0.90
CA TYR A 56 5.82 11.50 -0.04
C TYR A 56 6.65 10.58 0.87
N THR A 57 6.12 10.26 2.05
CA THR A 57 6.71 9.30 2.96
C THR A 57 5.76 8.13 3.16
N ILE A 58 6.28 6.92 3.08
CA ILE A 58 5.54 5.70 3.44
C ILE A 58 5.98 5.31 4.85
N LEU A 59 5.01 5.17 5.75
CA LEU A 59 5.20 4.60 7.06
C LEU A 59 4.63 3.18 7.05
N ALA A 60 5.47 2.19 7.35
CA ALA A 60 5.08 0.81 7.53
C ALA A 60 5.13 0.46 9.02
N SER A 61 4.04 -0.08 9.55
CA SER A 61 3.90 -0.49 10.95
C SER A 61 3.08 -1.78 11.06
N SER A 62 2.85 -2.27 12.27
CA SER A 62 1.87 -3.34 12.52
C SER A 62 0.60 -2.73 13.10
N GLU A 63 -0.57 -3.16 12.64
CA GLU A 63 -1.86 -2.65 13.13
C GLU A 63 -2.05 -2.96 14.63
N ASP A 64 -1.58 -4.13 15.08
CA ASP A 64 -1.68 -4.61 16.46
C ASP A 64 -0.48 -4.22 17.34
N GLY A 65 0.48 -3.46 16.79
CA GLY A 65 1.71 -3.08 17.49
C GLY A 65 2.71 -4.22 17.68
N ALA A 66 2.54 -5.35 16.97
CA ALA A 66 3.52 -6.44 16.98
C ALA A 66 4.87 -6.01 16.41
N GLU A 67 5.95 -6.53 16.98
CA GLU A 67 7.31 -6.35 16.47
C GLU A 67 7.60 -7.35 15.34
N GLY A 68 8.39 -6.91 14.35
CA GLY A 68 8.76 -7.76 13.23
C GLY A 68 9.55 -7.04 12.16
N VAL A 69 9.74 -7.71 11.04
CA VAL A 69 10.34 -7.15 9.83
C VAL A 69 9.25 -6.97 8.78
N VAL A 70 9.18 -5.78 8.18
CA VAL A 70 8.30 -5.48 7.06
C VAL A 70 9.14 -5.18 5.83
N LEU A 71 8.75 -5.74 4.69
CA LEU A 71 9.26 -5.35 3.38
C LEU A 71 8.25 -4.41 2.75
N THR A 72 8.71 -3.27 2.24
CA THR A 72 7.88 -2.31 1.52
C THR A 72 8.47 -2.10 0.14
N GLU A 73 7.63 -2.25 -0.88
CA GLU A 73 8.01 -2.09 -2.27
C GLU A 73 7.14 -1.00 -2.91
N VAL A 74 7.72 -0.23 -3.81
CA VAL A 74 7.03 0.83 -4.55
C VAL A 74 7.26 0.57 -6.03
N TYR A 75 6.15 0.48 -6.76
CA TYR A 75 6.15 0.22 -8.19
C TYR A 75 5.61 1.45 -8.92
N ASP A 76 6.23 1.78 -10.05
CA ASP A 76 5.61 2.70 -10.98
C ASP A 76 4.44 1.99 -11.66
N ALA A 77 3.26 2.55 -11.50
CA ALA A 77 2.01 2.01 -12.02
C ALA A 77 1.54 2.74 -13.28
N GLU A 78 2.48 3.33 -14.03
CA GLU A 78 2.21 3.83 -15.38
C GLU A 78 1.90 2.66 -16.33
N VAL A 79 0.72 2.71 -16.95
CA VAL A 79 0.38 1.81 -18.05
C VAL A 79 0.99 2.40 -19.31
N SER A 80 2.07 1.78 -19.81
CA SER A 80 2.62 2.14 -21.11
C SER A 80 1.52 1.98 -22.18
N PRO A 81 1.33 2.97 -23.08
CA PRO A 81 0.37 2.88 -24.18
C PRO A 81 0.72 1.79 -25.19
#